data_AF-E3ZUN7-F1
#
_entry.id   AF-E3ZUN7-F1
#
_cell.length_a   1.000
_cell.length_b   1.000
_cell.length_c   1.000
_cell.angle_alpha   90.00
_cell.angle_beta   90.00
_cell.angle_gamma   90.00
#
_symmetry.space_group_name_H-M   'P 1'
#
loop_
_entity.id
_entity.type
_entity.pdbx_description
1 polymer ?
#
loop_
_entity_poly.entity_id
_entity_poly.type
_entity_poly.pdbx_seq_one_letter_code
_entity_poly.pdbx_strand_id
1 'polypeptide(L)' 'MMYSNVPDVLSQLIRTAFIAEDGYTFDITDFSAIEARVIAWLAGEQWRLDVFNSHGKIYEASASQMFHIPIEEVDKNLRQ' A
#
# COMPACT_ATOMS: atom_id res chain seq x y z
N MET A 1 -8.08 -20.63 25.34
CA MET A 1 -7.56 -19.54 24.50
C MET A 1 -7.06 -20.18 23.21
N MET A 2 -7.91 -20.31 22.19
CA MET A 2 -7.52 -20.88 20.90
C MET A 2 -7.08 -19.74 19.99
N TYR A 3 -5.78 -19.59 19.78
CA TYR A 3 -5.28 -18.78 18.68
C TYR A 3 -5.69 -19.47 17.38
N SER A 4 -6.55 -18.83 16.59
CA SER A 4 -7.14 -19.39 15.37
C SER A 4 -6.12 -19.72 14.29
N ASN A 5 -4.92 -19.12 14.34
CA ASN A 5 -3.79 -19.42 13.46
C ASN A 5 -2.45 -19.15 14.17
N VAL A 6 -1.92 -20.16 14.86
CA VAL A 6 -0.66 -20.05 15.63
C VAL A 6 0.54 -19.64 14.74
N PRO A 7 0.75 -20.23 13.54
CA PRO A 7 1.83 -19.81 12.65
C PRO A 7 1.80 -18.33 12.26
N ASP A 8 0.61 -17.80 11.94
CA ASP A 8 0.44 -16.38 11.58
C ASP A 8 0.83 -15.47 12.75
N VAL A 9 0.32 -15.76 13.95
CA VAL A 9 0.66 -15.03 15.18
C VAL A 9 2.17 -15.06 15.43
N LEU A 10 2.81 -16.22 15.27
CA LEU A 10 4.27 -16.33 15.44
C LEU A 10 5.04 -15.52 14.39
N SER A 11 4.57 -15.48 13.15
CA SER A 11 5.22 -14.70 12.08
C SER A 11 5.19 -13.20 12.36
N GLN A 12 4.10 -12.69 12.94
CA GLN A 12 3.94 -11.27 13.28
C GLN A 12 4.89 -10.83 14.41
N LEU A 13 5.29 -11.75 15.29
CA LEU A 13 6.19 -11.46 16.40
C LEU A 13 7.66 -11.30 15.99
N ILE A 14 8.08 -11.82 14.83
CA ILE A 14 9.48 -11.75 14.38
C ILE A 14 9.94 -10.30 14.26
N ARG A 15 9.11 -9.39 13.74
CA ARG A 15 9.47 -7.97 13.58
C ARG A 15 9.69 -7.28 14.93
N THR A 16 8.95 -7.68 15.97
CA THR A 16 9.07 -7.10 17.32
C THR A 16 10.34 -7.53 18.06
N ALA A 17 11.04 -8.56 17.58
CA ALA A 17 12.30 -9.01 18.18
C ALA A 17 13.49 -8.09 17.84
N PHE A 18 13.38 -7.26 16.82
CA PHE A 18 14.41 -6.30 16.46
C PHE A 18 14.22 -5.02 17.27
N ILE A 19 15.16 -4.73 18.18
CA ILE A 19 15.20 -3.51 18.99
C ILE A 19 16.46 -2.71 18.67
N ALA A 20 16.32 -1.38 18.62
CA ALA A 20 17.46 -0.49 18.50
C ALA A 20 18.23 -0.46 19.83
N GLU A 21 19.54 -0.20 19.77
CA GLU A 21 20.36 0.02 20.97
C GLU A 21 19.92 1.29 21.70
N ASP A 22 20.22 1.38 23.00
CA ASP A 22 19.92 2.56 23.82
C ASP A 22 20.48 3.83 23.20
N GLY A 23 19.62 4.84 23.02
CA GLY A 23 19.98 6.10 22.37
C GLY A 23 19.91 6.10 20.84
N TYR A 24 19.50 4.98 20.21
CA TYR A 24 19.30 4.87 18.77
C TYR A 24 17.85 4.55 18.40
N THR A 25 17.51 4.81 17.14
CA THR A 25 16.20 4.50 16.55
C THR A 25 16.38 3.84 15.19
N PHE A 26 15.43 3.00 14.77
CA PHE A 26 15.41 2.49 13.40
C PHE A 26 14.69 3.46 12.47
N ASP A 27 15.37 3.84 11.39
CA ASP A 27 14.75 4.52 10.25
C ASP A 27 14.37 3.49 9.19
N ILE A 28 13.07 3.28 9.03
CA ILE A 28 12.51 2.35 8.04
C ILE A 28 11.97 3.19 6.88
N THR A 29 12.51 2.97 5.69
CA THR A 29 12.03 3.59 4.46
C THR A 29 11.58 2.51 3.49
N ASP A 30 10.36 2.65 2.97
CA ASP A 30 9.78 1.77 1.97
C ASP A 30 9.22 2.61 0.83
N PHE A 31 9.30 2.08 -0.39
CA PHE A 31 8.83 2.82 -1.56
C PHE A 31 7.32 2.71 -1.71
N SER A 32 6.64 3.87 -1.72
CA SER A 32 5.19 3.91 -1.91
C SER A 32 4.78 3.45 -3.32
N ALA A 33 4.15 2.27 -3.39
CA ALA A 33 3.54 1.69 -4.60
C ALA A 33 4.51 1.63 -5.80
N ILE A 34 5.78 1.27 -5.56
CA ILE A 34 6.83 1.33 -6.59
C ILE A 34 6.53 0.47 -7.81
N GLU A 35 6.00 -0.74 -7.63
CA GLU A 35 5.67 -1.65 -8.73
C GLU A 35 4.62 -1.03 -9.67
N ALA A 36 3.57 -0.42 -9.11
CA ALA A 36 2.53 0.24 -9.87
C ALA A 36 3.07 1.47 -10.63
N ARG A 37 4.00 2.22 -10.05
CA ARG A 37 4.68 3.35 -10.72
C ARG A 37 5.54 2.87 -11.88
N VAL A 38 6.32 1.82 -11.68
CA VAL A 38 7.20 1.25 -12.72
C VAL A 38 6.40 0.70 -13.88
N ILE A 39 5.32 -0.05 -13.61
CA ILE A 39 4.46 -0.62 -14.65
C ILE A 39 3.76 0.50 -15.44
N ALA A 40 3.19 1.51 -14.77
CA ALA A 40 2.56 2.64 -15.44
C ALA A 40 3.54 3.39 -16.35
N TRP A 41 4.79 3.55 -15.91
CA TRP A 41 5.84 4.17 -16.72
C TRP A 41 6.19 3.33 -17.95
N LEU A 42 6.40 2.01 -17.79
CA LEU A 42 6.68 1.09 -18.90
C LEU A 42 5.52 1.00 -19.89
N ALA A 43 4.28 1.11 -19.42
CA ALA A 43 3.07 1.08 -20.24
C ALA A 43 2.75 2.43 -20.91
N GLY A 44 3.47 3.51 -20.57
CA GLY A 44 3.19 4.86 -21.09
C GLY A 44 1.87 5.46 -20.57
N GLU A 45 1.39 5.00 -19.42
CA GLU A 45 0.12 5.43 -18.81
C GLU A 45 0.28 6.76 -18.06
N GLN A 46 0.38 7.86 -18.81
CA GLN A 46 0.59 9.19 -18.24
C GLN A 46 -0.48 9.57 -17.19
N TRP A 47 -1.73 9.18 -17.41
CA TRP A 47 -2.81 9.44 -16.46
C TRP A 47 -2.56 8.81 -15.07
N ARG A 48 -1.96 7.61 -15.00
CA ARG A 48 -1.61 6.97 -13.71
C ARG A 48 -0.46 7.70 -13.04
N LEU A 49 0.54 8.12 -13.82
CA LEU A 49 1.66 8.91 -13.32
C LEU A 49 1.19 10.27 -12.78
N ASP A 50 0.23 10.91 -13.43
CA ASP A 50 -0.35 12.17 -12.98
C ASP A 50 -1.11 12.00 -11.65
N VAL A 51 -1.86 10.90 -11.49
CA VAL A 51 -2.51 10.54 -10.21
C VAL A 51 -1.48 10.28 -9.10
N PHE A 52 -0.36 9.65 -9.45
CA PHE A 52 0.75 9.43 -8.52
C PHE A 52 1.46 10.72 -8.10
N ASN A 53 1.47 11.75 -8.96
CA ASN A 53 2.06 13.07 -8.70
C ASN A 53 1.12 14.02 -7.94
N SER A 54 -0.19 13.77 -7.94
CA SER A 54 -1.17 14.62 -7.27
C SER A 54 -1.40 14.18 -5.81
N HIS A 55 -2.43 13.36 -5.59
CA HIS A 55 -2.92 12.93 -4.28
C HIS A 55 -2.54 11.49 -3.94
N GLY A 56 -1.92 10.74 -4.85
CA GLY A 56 -1.40 9.40 -4.60
C GLY A 56 -2.46 8.31 -4.38
N LYS A 57 -3.74 8.66 -4.48
CA LYS A 57 -4.92 7.77 -4.38
C LYS A 57 -5.13 6.91 -5.63
N ILE A 58 -4.13 6.12 -6.00
CA ILE A 58 -4.16 5.33 -7.24
C ILE A 58 -5.25 4.25 -7.24
N TYR A 59 -5.50 3.63 -6.08
CA TYR A 59 -6.52 2.59 -5.95
C TYR A 59 -7.92 3.17 -6.10
N GLU A 60 -8.20 4.31 -5.45
CA GLU A 60 -9.46 5.01 -5.63
C GLU A 60 -9.64 5.52 -7.07
N ALA A 61 -8.60 6.10 -7.67
CA ALA A 61 -8.67 6.60 -9.04
C ALA A 61 -8.89 5.46 -10.05
N SER A 62 -8.24 4.32 -9.85
CA SER A 62 -8.41 3.14 -10.70
C SER A 62 -9.81 2.54 -10.57
N ALA A 63 -10.32 2.42 -9.33
CA ALA A 63 -11.67 1.93 -9.07
C ALA A 63 -12.74 2.88 -9.63
N SER A 64 -12.57 4.19 -9.43
CA SER A 64 -13.44 5.24 -9.98
C SER A 64 -13.52 5.15 -11.51
N GLN A 65 -12.38 4.99 -12.20
CA GLN A 65 -12.38 4.81 -13.66
C GLN A 65 -12.98 3.48 -14.10
N MET A 66 -12.70 2.39 -13.38
CA MET A 66 -13.21 1.06 -13.73
C MET A 66 -14.74 0.99 -13.56
N PHE A 67 -15.26 1.50 -12.45
CA PHE A 67 -16.68 1.45 -12.10
C PHE A 67 -17.48 2.69 -12.53
N HIS A 68 -16.82 3.69 -13.13
CA HIS A 68 -17.43 4.94 -13.59
C HIS A 68 -18.19 5.69 -12.47
N ILE A 69 -17.66 5.65 -11.25
CA ILE A 69 -18.22 6.34 -10.07
C ILE A 69 -17.26 7.44 -9.59
N PRO A 70 -17.75 8.51 -8.94
CA PRO A 70 -16.89 9.52 -8.33
C PRO A 70 -15.90 8.92 -7.33
N ILE A 71 -14.70 9.52 -7.21
CA ILE A 71 -13.63 9.01 -6.34
C ILE A 71 -14.04 9.00 -4.86
N GLU A 72 -14.98 9.86 -4.49
CA GLU A 72 -15.57 10.00 -3.16
C GLU A 72 -16.51 8.83 -2.81
N GLU A 73 -17.06 8.15 -3.82
CA GLU A 73 -17.98 7.04 -3.66
C GLU A 73 -17.28 5.66 -3.66
N VAL A 74 -15.95 5.64 -3.83
CA VAL A 74 -15.17 4.41 -3.79
C VAL A 74 -15.04 3.90 -2.36
N ASP A 75 -15.72 2.79 -2.07
CA ASP A 75 -15.69 2.13 -0.76
C ASP A 75 -14.41 1.27 -0.55
N LYS A 76 -14.30 0.57 0.58
CA LYS A 76 -13.17 -0.34 0.84
C LYS A 76 -13.19 -1.60 -0.02
N ASN A 77 -14.36 -2.06 -0.46
CA ASN A 77 -14.51 -3.29 -1.24
C ASN A 77 -14.07 -3.08 -2.69
N LEU A 78 -14.26 -1.87 -3.21
CA LEU A 78 -13.86 -1.49 -4.57
C LEU A 78 -12.37 -1.14 -4.70
N ARG A 79 -11.64 -1.03 -3.58
CA ARG A 79 -10.20 -0.72 -3.52
C ARG A 79 -9.28 -1.94 -3.38
N GLN A 80 -9.83 -3.10 -3.00
CA GLN A 80 -9.06 -4.31 -2.69
C GLN A 80 -8.67 -5.10 -3.94
#